data_AF-A0AAD7CKT9-F1
#
_entry.id   AF-A0AAD7CKT9-F1
#
_cell.length_a   1.000
_cell.length_b   1.000
_cell.length_c   1.000
_cell.angle_alpha   90.00
_cell.angle_beta   90.00
_cell.angle_gamma   90.00
#
_symmetry.space_group_name_H-M   'P 1'
#
loop_
_entity.id
_entity.type
_entity.pdbx_description
1 polymer ?
#
loop_
_entity_poly.entity_id
_entity_poly.type
_entity_poly.pdbx_seq_one_letter_code
_entity_poly.pdbx_strand_id
1 'polypeptide(L)'
;MLPSFAARALFDADTGAAVSPRRACTPGTRKELLEKLENWALDKSPNTSPIFWLSGMAGTGKSTVAYTICKLFQGHKQFGASFF
;
A
#
# COMPACT_ATOMS: atom_id res chain seq x y z
N MET A 1 -19.92 17.07 -4.84
CA MET A 1 -19.43 16.41 -6.07
C MET A 1 -17.96 16.82 -6.22
N LEU A 2 -17.04 16.12 -5.57
CA LEU A 2 -15.62 16.49 -5.57
C LEU A 2 -14.95 16.03 -6.88
N PRO A 3 -14.17 16.89 -7.56
CA PRO A 3 -13.57 16.56 -8.84
C PRO A 3 -12.47 15.51 -8.68
N SER A 4 -12.52 14.52 -9.59
CA SER A 4 -11.67 13.34 -9.69
C SER A 4 -10.23 13.69 -10.10
N PHE A 5 -9.46 14.32 -9.20
CA PHE A 5 -8.04 14.60 -9.43
C PHE A 5 -7.10 13.52 -8.86
N ALA A 6 -7.59 12.63 -7.98
CA ALA A 6 -6.77 11.61 -7.32
C ALA A 6 -6.41 10.39 -8.20
N ALA A 7 -6.98 10.26 -9.40
CA ALA A 7 -6.76 9.09 -10.25
C ALA A 7 -5.32 8.96 -10.79
N ARG A 8 -4.56 10.06 -10.87
CA ARG A 8 -3.18 10.08 -11.43
C ARG A 8 -2.08 9.87 -10.40
N ALA A 9 -2.40 9.85 -9.10
CA ALA A 9 -1.45 9.63 -8.01
C ALA A 9 -1.56 8.22 -7.41
N LEU A 10 -2.15 7.28 -8.15
CA LEU A 10 -2.45 5.98 -7.56
C LEU A 10 -1.21 5.09 -7.45
N PHE A 11 -0.39 4.89 -8.50
CA PHE A 11 0.87 4.11 -8.39
C PHE A 11 1.95 4.38 -9.46
N ASP A 12 1.87 5.45 -10.26
CA ASP A 12 2.82 5.68 -11.35
C ASP A 12 3.78 6.83 -11.02
N ALA A 13 4.97 6.50 -10.53
CA ALA A 13 6.13 7.28 -10.92
C ALA A 13 6.34 6.97 -12.39
N ASP A 14 6.04 7.95 -13.27
CA ASP A 14 6.22 7.86 -14.72
C ASP A 14 7.59 7.26 -15.05
N THR A 15 7.60 5.98 -15.41
CA THR A 15 8.75 5.25 -15.92
C THR A 15 8.25 4.53 -17.15
N GLY A 16 8.28 5.27 -18.27
CA GLY A 16 7.51 4.99 -19.48
C GLY A 16 7.49 3.54 -19.95
N ALA A 17 6.31 3.10 -20.41
CA ALA A 17 5.95 1.96 -21.28
C ALA A 17 6.64 0.58 -21.12
N ALA A 18 7.66 0.40 -20.29
CA ALA A 18 8.51 -0.78 -20.20
C ALA A 18 8.64 -1.32 -18.76
N VAL A 19 7.92 -0.74 -17.79
CA VAL A 19 7.89 -1.25 -16.41
C VAL A 19 6.69 -2.17 -16.24
N SER A 20 6.96 -3.45 -16.00
CA SER A 20 5.94 -4.41 -15.58
C SER A 20 5.12 -3.80 -14.43
N PRO A 21 3.77 -3.85 -14.47
CA PRO A 21 2.97 -3.37 -13.35
C PRO A 21 3.46 -4.06 -12.07
N ARG A 22 3.70 -3.27 -11.00
CA ARG A 22 4.10 -3.84 -9.72
C ARG A 22 3.07 -4.89 -9.32
N ARG A 23 3.54 -6.07 -8.93
CA ARG A 23 2.65 -7.15 -8.50
C ARG A 23 2.42 -7.04 -7.00
N ALA A 24 1.23 -7.43 -6.57
CA ALA A 24 0.95 -7.65 -5.16
C ALA A 24 1.77 -8.85 -4.63
N CYS A 25 1.77 -9.04 -3.32
CA CYS A 25 2.30 -10.23 -2.69
C CYS A 25 1.66 -11.47 -3.32
N THR A 26 2.48 -12.52 -3.50
CA THR A 26 1.98 -13.80 -3.96
C THR A 26 0.86 -14.27 -3.02
N PRO A 27 -0.29 -14.71 -3.55
CA PRO A 27 -1.39 -15.20 -2.73
C PRO A 27 -0.90 -16.25 -1.74
N GLY A 28 -1.33 -16.14 -0.49
CA GLY A 28 -0.91 -17.07 0.55
C GLY A 28 0.35 -16.65 1.33
N THR A 29 1.14 -15.69 0.83
CA THR A 29 2.38 -15.23 1.47
C THR A 29 2.17 -13.98 2.30
N ARG A 30 3.04 -13.73 3.29
CA ARG A 30 3.06 -12.50 4.11
C ARG A 30 1.72 -12.18 4.81
N LYS A 31 0.82 -13.17 4.98
CA LYS A 31 -0.53 -12.98 5.55
C LYS A 31 -0.52 -12.25 6.89
N GLU A 32 0.25 -12.78 7.84
CA GLU A 32 0.35 -12.20 9.20
C GLU A 32 0.81 -10.73 9.18
N LEU A 33 1.75 -10.39 8.30
CA LEU A 33 2.23 -9.03 8.15
C LEU A 33 1.16 -8.12 7.54
N LEU A 34 0.44 -8.60 6.52
CA LEU A 34 -0.65 -7.86 5.88
C LEU A 34 -1.81 -7.62 6.84
N GLU A 35 -2.22 -8.65 7.59
CA GLU A 35 -3.24 -8.55 8.63
C GLU A 35 -2.83 -7.56 9.73
N LYS A 36 -1.56 -7.60 10.17
CA LYS A 36 -1.04 -6.63 11.14
C LYS A 36 -1.10 -5.19 10.61
N LEU A 37 -0.73 -4.98 9.34
CA LEU A 37 -0.78 -3.66 8.70
C LEU A 37 -2.21 -3.16 8.52
N GLU A 38 -3.13 -4.04 8.13
CA GLU A 38 -4.55 -3.71 7.99
C GLU A 38 -5.17 -3.32 9.34
N ASN A 39 -4.94 -4.12 10.38
CA ASN A 39 -5.41 -3.82 11.74
C ASN A 39 -4.85 -2.51 12.24
N TRP A 40 -3.55 -2.26 12.04
CA TRP A 40 -2.93 -0.99 12.41
C TRP A 40 -3.56 0.20 11.68
N ALA A 41 -3.80 0.09 10.38
CA ALA A 41 -4.36 1.17 9.57
C ALA A 41 -5.84 1.45 9.87
N LEU A 42 -6.59 0.45 10.35
CA LEU A 42 -8.00 0.57 10.71
C LEU A 42 -8.25 0.94 12.17
N ASP A 43 -7.23 0.85 13.02
CA ASP A 43 -7.36 1.17 14.43
C ASP A 43 -7.46 2.68 14.66
N LYS A 44 -8.61 3.09 15.23
CA LYS A 44 -8.96 4.49 15.51
C LYS A 44 -8.70 4.89 16.96
N SER A 45 -8.07 4.02 17.75
CA SER A 45 -7.67 4.30 19.12
C SER A 45 -6.74 5.53 19.17
N PRO A 46 -6.91 6.42 20.16
CA PRO A 46 -6.01 7.56 20.34
C PRO A 46 -4.57 7.13 20.69
N ASN A 47 -4.36 5.88 21.09
CA ASN A 47 -3.04 5.34 21.46
C ASN A 47 -2.30 4.71 20.27
N THR A 48 -2.90 4.67 19.09
CA THR A 48 -2.31 3.98 17.93
C THR A 48 -1.37 4.92 17.19
N SER A 49 -0.16 4.44 16.90
CA SER A 49 0.85 5.23 16.18
C SER A 49 0.31 5.59 14.78
N PRO A 50 0.34 6.86 14.36
CA PRO A 50 -0.12 7.27 13.03
C PRO A 50 0.86 6.85 11.91
N ILE A 51 2.04 6.34 12.26
CA ILE A 51 3.07 5.90 11.31
C ILE A 51 3.43 4.43 11.61
N PHE A 52 3.42 3.61 10.56
CA PHE A 52 3.97 2.25 10.57
C PHE A 52 5.30 2.24 9.81
N TRP A 53 6.34 1.72 10.46
CA TRP A 53 7.65 1.56 9.85
C TRP A 53 7.93 0.11 9.47
N LEU A 54 8.05 -0.17 8.16
CA LEU A 54 8.41 -1.48 7.63
C LEU A 54 9.88 -1.51 7.21
N SER A 55 10.74 -2.17 7.99
CA SER A 55 12.17 -2.31 7.71
C SER A 55 12.56 -3.75 7.34
N GLY A 56 13.75 -3.89 6.74
CA GLY A 56 14.30 -5.18 6.33
C GLY A 56 15.34 -5.04 5.23
N MET A 57 16.07 -6.12 4.94
CA MET A 57 17.13 -6.15 3.92
C MET A 57 16.62 -5.72 2.54
N ALA A 58 17.51 -5.15 1.70
CA ALA A 58 17.18 -4.85 0.31
C ALA A 58 16.72 -6.13 -0.44
N GLY A 59 15.83 -5.99 -1.42
CA GLY A 59 15.31 -7.14 -2.19
C GLY A 59 14.25 -8.01 -1.47
N THR A 60 13.91 -7.76 -0.21
CA THR A 60 12.95 -8.59 0.55
C THR A 60 11.47 -8.33 0.25
N GLY A 61 11.16 -7.44 -0.70
CA GLY A 61 9.77 -7.16 -1.12
C GLY A 61 9.01 -6.15 -0.26
N LYS A 62 9.69 -5.25 0.45
CA LYS A 62 9.03 -4.20 1.26
C LYS A 62 8.06 -3.34 0.43
N SER A 63 8.49 -2.86 -0.74
CA SER A 63 7.63 -2.10 -1.66
C SER A 63 6.47 -2.94 -2.21
N THR A 64 6.66 -4.26 -2.34
CA THR A 64 5.59 -5.21 -2.73
C THR A 64 4.52 -5.32 -1.64
N VAL A 65 4.92 -5.36 -0.36
CA VAL A 65 3.97 -5.35 0.77
C VAL A 65 3.18 -4.05 0.80
N ALA A 66 3.86 -2.92 0.67
CA ALA A 66 3.20 -1.61 0.68
C ALA A 66 2.23 -1.45 -0.50
N TYR A 67 2.63 -1.86 -1.71
CA TYR A 67 1.74 -1.91 -2.88
C TYR A 67 0.50 -2.78 -2.64
N THR A 68 0.67 -3.94 -2.00
CA THR A 68 -0.44 -4.86 -1.68
C THR A 68 -1.45 -4.22 -0.73
N ILE A 69 -0.96 -3.60 0.35
CA ILE A 69 -1.81 -2.90 1.31
C ILE A 69 -2.56 -1.75 0.64
N CYS A 70 -1.88 -0.91 -0.12
CA CYS A 70 -2.53 0.19 -0.82
C CYS A 70 -3.62 -0.30 -1.80
N LYS A 71 -3.39 -1.43 -2.50
CA LYS A 71 -4.40 -2.07 -3.35
C LYS A 71 -5.61 -2.57 -2.56
N LEU A 72 -5.41 -3.13 -1.36
CA LEU A 72 -6.51 -3.55 -0.47
C LEU A 72 -7.37 -2.33 -0.06
N PHE A 73 -6.74 -1.26 0.42
CA PHE A 73 -7.46 -0.05 0.85
C PHE A 73 -8.10 0.74 -0.31
N GLN A 74 -7.55 0.64 -1.52
CA GLN A 74 -8.17 1.20 -2.72
C GLN A 74 -9.51 0.51 -3.01
N GLY A 75 -9.57 -0.82 -2.85
CA GLY A 75 -10.83 -1.58 -2.94
C GLY A 75 -11.87 -1.14 -1.91
N HIS A 76 -11.43 -0.71 -0.73
CA HIS A 76 -12.28 -0.26 0.37
C HIS A 76 -12.63 1.25 0.32
N LYS A 77 -12.18 1.99 -0.71
CA LYS A 77 -12.33 3.45 -0.82
C LYS A 77 -11.77 4.24 0.39
N GLN A 78 -10.81 3.67 1.10
CA GLN A 78 -10.16 4.27 2.27
C GLN A 78 -8.72 4.72 1.98
N PHE A 79 -8.31 4.62 0.71
CA PHE A 79 -6.99 4.99 0.25
C PHE A 79 -6.93 6.46 -0.19
N GLY A 80 -5.96 7.21 0.33
CA GLY A 80 -5.69 8.60 -0.08
C GLY A 80 -4.71 8.69 -1.26
N ALA A 81 -3.45 8.32 -1.03
CA ALA A 81 -2.36 8.40 -2.02
C ALA A 81 -1.22 7.43 -1.65
N SER A 82 -0.33 7.12 -2.61
CA SER A 82 0.89 6.34 -2.36
C SER A 82 2.05 6.79 -3.24
N PHE A 83 3.28 6.60 -2.75
CA PHE A 83 4.53 6.98 -3.43
C PHE A 83 5.59 5.91 -3.11
N PHE A 84 6.28 5.37 -4.13
CA PHE A 84 7.24 4.26 -3.98
C PHE A 84 8.41 4.33 -4.96
#